data_AF-A0A7R9YX53-F1
#
_entry.id   AF-A0A7R9YX53-F1
#
_cell.length_a   1.000
_cell.length_b   1.000
_cell.length_c   1.000
_cell.angle_alpha   90.00
_cell.angle_beta   90.00
_cell.angle_gamma   90.00
#
_symmetry.space_group_name_H-M   'P 1'
#
loop_
_entity.id
_entity.type
_entity.pdbx_description
1 polymer ?
#
loop_
_entity_poly.entity_id
_entity_poly.type
_entity_poly.pdbx_seq_one_letter_code
_entity_poly.pdbx_strand_id
1 'polypeptide(L)'
;SRWKRDVATFLTDEKRAQLDAIGFEWDANAYHREQAQLRWEGKLQELINFNAQYGCVEVDHKSNLSLCTWISTQRREYRLFREGEKSKLTEEKIKRLDPHISWEAP
;
A
#
# COMPACT_ATOMS: atom_id res chain seq x y z
N SER A 1 29.28 -24.83 -7.56
CA SER A 1 29.28 -24.70 -6.08
C SER A 1 29.03 -23.25 -5.71
N ARG A 2 27.89 -22.97 -5.07
CA ARG A 2 27.32 -21.62 -4.87
C ARG A 2 27.71 -21.11 -3.47
N TRP A 3 28.37 -19.97 -3.42
CA TRP A 3 28.95 -19.27 -2.26
C TRP A 3 28.20 -19.46 -0.92
N LYS A 4 28.89 -20.01 0.09
CA LYS A 4 28.53 -19.84 1.50
C LYS A 4 28.99 -18.45 1.92
N ARG A 5 28.07 -17.56 2.24
CA ARG A 5 28.39 -16.32 2.96
C ARG A 5 28.38 -16.65 4.45
N ASP A 6 29.56 -16.73 5.05
CA ASP A 6 29.72 -16.52 6.49
C ASP A 6 29.45 -15.04 6.77
N VAL A 7 28.18 -14.66 6.88
CA VAL A 7 27.83 -13.35 7.44
C VAL A 7 27.88 -13.52 8.95
N ALA A 8 29.02 -13.22 9.57
CA ALA A 8 29.03 -12.91 10.99
C ALA A 8 28.03 -11.76 11.20
N THR A 9 26.84 -12.08 11.68
CA THR A 9 25.80 -11.08 11.93
C THR A 9 26.31 -10.15 13.03
N PHE A 10 26.37 -8.84 12.77
CA PHE A 10 26.71 -7.77 13.73
C PHE A 10 25.82 -7.69 14.99
N LEU A 11 24.89 -8.64 15.10
CA LEU A 11 23.84 -8.74 16.08
C LEU A 11 24.23 -9.81 17.11
N THR A 12 24.97 -9.39 18.14
CA THR A 12 25.32 -10.21 19.29
C THR A 12 24.06 -10.58 20.08
N ASP A 13 24.13 -11.66 20.87
CA ASP A 13 23.00 -12.12 21.68
C ASP A 13 22.53 -11.06 22.68
N GLU A 14 23.47 -10.26 23.21
CA GLU A 14 23.16 -9.13 24.09
C GLU A 14 22.37 -8.02 23.36
N LYS A 15 22.69 -7.74 22.10
CA LYS A 15 21.90 -6.81 21.28
C LYS A 15 20.52 -7.38 20.93
N ARG A 16 20.39 -8.70 20.75
CA ARG A 16 19.07 -9.34 20.55
C ARG A 16 18.20 -9.20 21.79
N ALA A 17 18.74 -9.51 22.98
CA ALA A 17 18.01 -9.40 24.24
C ALA A 17 17.55 -7.96 24.52
N GLN A 18 18.35 -6.95 24.18
CA GLN A 18 17.95 -5.54 24.29
C GLN A 18 16.80 -5.18 23.35
N LEU A 19 16.80 -5.72 22.12
CA LEU A 19 15.72 -5.51 21.15
C LEU A 19 14.44 -6.26 21.56
N ASP A 20 14.56 -7.48 22.07
CA ASP A 20 13.41 -8.25 22.58
C ASP A 20 12.77 -7.56 23.80
N ALA A 21 13.59 -7.00 24.70
CA ALA A 21 13.10 -6.29 25.88
C ALA A 21 12.27 -5.03 25.54
N ILE A 22 12.50 -4.42 24.38
CA ILE A 22 11.69 -3.29 23.88
C ILE A 22 10.57 -3.75 22.93
N GLY A 23 10.36 -5.06 22.76
CA GLY A 23 9.33 -5.63 21.88
C GLY A 23 9.63 -5.41 20.39
N PHE A 24 10.90 -5.42 19.99
CA PHE A 24 11.29 -5.23 18.60
C PHE A 24 10.72 -6.34 17.70
N GLU A 25 9.90 -5.96 16.73
CA GLU A 25 9.28 -6.90 15.78
C GLU A 25 10.29 -7.35 14.72
N TRP A 26 10.62 -8.64 14.74
CA TRP A 26 11.61 -9.23 13.83
C TRP A 26 11.02 -9.60 12.46
N ASP A 27 9.68 -9.71 12.33
CA ASP A 27 9.05 -9.90 11.03
C ASP A 27 9.00 -8.56 10.27
N ALA A 28 10.13 -8.22 9.63
CA ALA A 28 10.22 -7.07 8.73
C ALA A 28 9.11 -7.09 7.66
N ASN A 29 8.63 -8.27 7.25
CA ASN A 29 7.53 -8.35 6.30
C ASN A 29 6.20 -7.95 6.94
N ALA A 30 5.95 -8.25 8.22
CA ALA A 30 4.77 -7.77 8.94
C ALA A 30 4.77 -6.25 9.03
N TYR A 31 5.88 -5.67 9.45
CA TYR A 31 6.04 -4.22 9.50
C TYR A 31 5.79 -3.58 8.12
N HIS A 32 6.39 -4.12 7.05
CA HIS A 32 6.17 -3.59 5.71
C HIS A 32 4.72 -3.74 5.23
N ARG A 33 4.02 -4.82 5.59
CA ARG A 33 2.58 -5.00 5.29
C ARG A 33 1.73 -3.96 6.01
N GLU A 34 1.97 -3.73 7.30
CA GLU A 34 1.27 -2.72 8.09
C GLU A 34 1.49 -1.31 7.51
N GLN A 35 2.75 -0.95 7.23
CA GLN A 35 3.07 0.35 6.64
C GLN A 35 2.43 0.54 5.25
N ALA A 36 2.38 -0.52 4.43
CA ALA A 36 1.69 -0.48 3.15
C ALA A 36 0.18 -0.27 3.33
N GLN A 37 -0.43 -0.87 4.36
CA GLN A 37 -1.83 -0.68 4.70
C GLN A 37 -2.11 0.76 5.14
N LEU A 38 -1.29 1.31 6.04
CA LEU A 38 -1.42 2.71 6.50
C LEU A 38 -1.30 3.72 5.35
N ARG A 39 -0.37 3.50 4.41
CA ARG A 39 -0.22 4.35 3.22
C ARG A 39 -1.45 4.28 2.31
N TRP A 40 -2.01 3.09 2.13
CA TRP A 40 -3.21 2.90 1.32
C TRP A 40 -4.41 3.61 1.98
N GLU A 41 -4.55 3.47 3.30
CA GLU A 41 -5.60 4.12 4.09
C GLU A 41 -5.52 5.65 4.00
N GLY A 42 -4.33 6.23 4.18
CA GLY A 42 -4.13 7.67 4.07
C GLY A 42 -4.52 8.21 2.69
N LYS A 43 -4.23 7.46 1.61
CA LYS A 43 -4.62 7.85 0.25
C LYS A 43 -6.11 7.74 0.00
N LEU A 44 -6.76 6.73 0.57
CA LEU A 44 -8.22 6.62 0.54
C LEU A 44 -8.87 7.82 1.24
N GLN A 45 -8.36 8.22 2.40
CA GLN A 45 -8.89 9.39 3.11
C GLN A 45 -8.69 10.69 2.32
N GLU A 46 -7.55 10.84 1.66
CA GLU A 46 -7.28 11.96 0.75
C GLU A 46 -8.31 12.01 -0.39
N LEU A 47 -8.63 10.86 -0.99
CA LEU A 47 -9.67 10.74 -2.02
C LEU A 47 -11.05 11.10 -1.49
N ILE A 48 -11.44 10.59 -0.32
CA ILE A 48 -12.73 10.88 0.32
C ILE A 48 -12.88 12.39 0.52
N ASN A 49 -11.85 13.03 1.07
CA ASN A 49 -11.85 14.47 1.31
C ASN A 49 -11.93 15.26 0.00
N PHE A 50 -11.19 14.83 -1.03
CA PHE A 50 -11.26 15.44 -2.36
C PHE A 50 -12.67 15.36 -2.95
N ASN A 51 -13.29 14.17 -2.90
CA ASN A 51 -14.65 13.97 -3.39
C ASN A 51 -15.69 14.77 -2.60
N ALA A 52 -15.50 14.94 -1.28
CA ALA A 52 -16.38 15.79 -0.48
C ALA A 52 -16.28 17.28 -0.87
N GLN A 53 -15.09 17.74 -1.28
CA GLN A 53 -14.84 19.13 -1.62
C GLN A 53 -15.26 19.48 -3.06
N TYR A 54 -15.01 18.59 -4.02
CA TYR A 54 -15.15 18.86 -5.45
C TYR A 54 -16.21 18.00 -6.15
N GLY A 55 -16.84 17.06 -5.42
CA GLY A 55 -17.67 16.01 -6.00
C GLY A 55 -16.83 14.85 -6.56
N CYS A 56 -17.50 13.81 -7.04
CA CYS A 56 -16.86 12.65 -7.68
C CYS A 56 -16.38 13.03 -9.09
N VAL A 57 -15.35 13.87 -9.17
CA VAL A 57 -14.76 14.34 -10.42
C VAL A 57 -13.38 13.74 -10.56
N GLU A 58 -13.05 13.31 -11.78
CA GLU A 58 -11.70 12.90 -12.14
C GLU A 58 -10.71 13.97 -11.68
N VAL A 59 -9.86 13.62 -10.72
CA VAL A 59 -8.85 14.52 -10.17
C VAL A 59 -8.03 15.04 -11.36
N ASP A 60 -8.13 16.34 -11.65
CA ASP A 60 -7.31 16.96 -12.69
C ASP A 60 -5.85 16.83 -12.27
N HIS A 61 -5.00 16.33 -13.18
CA HIS A 61 -3.55 16.22 -13.03
C HIS A 61 -2.89 17.51 -12.52
N LYS A 62 -3.49 18.67 -12.80
CA LYS A 62 -3.00 19.97 -12.33
C LYS A 62 -3.26 20.25 -10.85
N SER A 63 -4.28 19.61 -10.27
CA SER A 63 -4.73 19.85 -8.89
C SER A 63 -4.02 18.94 -7.89
N ASN A 64 -3.90 17.64 -8.19
CA ASN A 64 -3.24 16.69 -7.30
C ASN A 64 -2.66 15.48 -8.06
N LEU A 65 -1.46 15.65 -8.61
CA LEU A 65 -0.74 14.62 -9.36
C LEU A 65 -0.55 13.32 -8.55
N SER A 66 -0.34 13.42 -7.23
CA SER A 66 -0.12 12.27 -6.36
C SER A 66 -1.38 11.39 -6.30
N LEU A 67 -2.54 12.02 -6.12
CA LEU A 67 -3.83 11.33 -6.08
C LEU A 67 -4.20 10.77 -7.46
N CYS A 68 -4.01 11.52 -8.55
CA CYS A 68 -4.24 11.02 -9.92
C CYS A 68 -3.44 9.75 -10.23
N THR A 69 -2.16 9.75 -9.88
CA THR A 69 -1.27 8.59 -10.07
C THR A 69 -1.73 7.40 -9.24
N TRP A 70 -2.17 7.65 -8.01
CA TRP A 70 -2.68 6.61 -7.13
C TRP A 70 -3.99 6.00 -7.63
N ILE A 71 -4.95 6.81 -8.09
CA ILE A 71 -6.20 6.34 -8.73
C ILE A 71 -5.90 5.52 -9.97
N SER A 72 -4.99 5.98 -10.83
CA SER A 72 -4.56 5.25 -12.03
C SER A 72 -3.98 3.88 -11.69
N THR A 73 -3.22 3.83 -10.58
CA THR A 73 -2.71 2.56 -10.05
C THR A 73 -3.87 1.67 -9.58
N GLN A 74 -4.86 2.20 -8.85
CA GLN A 74 -6.02 1.39 -8.41
C GLN A 74 -6.81 0.84 -9.61
N ARG A 75 -7.06 1.66 -10.64
CA ARG A 75 -7.73 1.22 -11.89
C ARG A 75 -6.98 0.05 -12.54
N ARG A 76 -5.65 0.13 -12.62
CA ARG A 76 -4.81 -0.96 -13.16
C ARG A 76 -4.91 -2.22 -12.32
N GLU A 77 -4.78 -2.11 -11.00
CA GLU A 77 -4.86 -3.26 -10.09
C GLU A 77 -6.27 -3.90 -10.12
N TYR A 78 -7.31 -3.11 -10.34
CA TYR A 78 -8.69 -3.61 -10.45
C TYR A 78 -8.91 -4.39 -11.73
N ARG A 79 -8.33 -3.92 -12.84
CA ARG A 79 -8.30 -4.67 -14.09
C ARG A 79 -7.64 -6.05 -13.90
N LEU A 80 -6.47 -6.10 -13.27
CA LEU A 80 -5.80 -7.37 -12.94
C LEU A 80 -6.69 -8.27 -12.08
N PHE A 81 -7.35 -7.71 -11.05
CA PHE A 81 -8.29 -8.46 -10.21
C PHE A 81 -9.44 -9.07 -11.03
N ARG A 82 -10.03 -8.31 -11.96
CA ARG A 82 -11.12 -8.80 -12.82
C ARG A 82 -10.66 -9.85 -13.83
N GLU A 83 -9.43 -9.77 -14.29
CA GLU A 83 -8.82 -10.74 -15.21
C GLU A 83 -8.36 -12.03 -14.48
N GLY A 84 -8.53 -12.10 -13.15
CA GLY A 84 -8.07 -13.24 -12.34
C GLY A 84 -6.55 -13.28 -12.13
N GLU A 85 -5.86 -12.21 -12.49
CA GLU A 85 -4.42 -12.05 -12.35
C GLU A 85 -4.05 -11.63 -10.92
N LYS A 86 -2.76 -11.74 -10.60
CA LYS A 86 -2.26 -11.33 -9.28
C LYS A 86 -2.42 -9.81 -9.09
N SER A 87 -3.33 -9.42 -8.20
CA SER A 87 -3.61 -8.03 -7.84
C SER A 87 -3.29 -7.74 -6.37
N LYS A 88 -2.97 -6.48 -6.08
CA LYS A 88 -2.88 -5.96 -4.69
C LYS A 88 -4.22 -5.48 -4.14
N LEU A 89 -5.25 -5.38 -4.98
CA LEU A 89 -6.61 -5.08 -4.55
C LEU A 89 -7.29 -6.33 -4.02
N THR A 90 -7.75 -6.25 -2.78
CA THR A 90 -8.67 -7.23 -2.19
C THR A 90 -10.10 -6.76 -2.44
N GLU A 91 -11.06 -7.67 -2.35
CA GLU A 91 -12.49 -7.35 -2.45
C GLU A 91 -12.90 -6.25 -1.47
N GLU A 92 -12.37 -6.28 -0.25
CA GLU A 92 -12.61 -5.23 0.75
C GLU A 92 -12.08 -3.86 0.33
N LYS A 93 -10.88 -3.81 -0.29
CA LYS A 93 -10.34 -2.55 -0.81
C LYS A 93 -11.16 -2.01 -1.97
N ILE A 94 -11.65 -2.90 -2.84
CA ILE A 94 -12.54 -2.54 -3.95
C ILE A 94 -13.83 -1.93 -3.40
N LYS A 95 -14.50 -2.61 -2.47
CA LYS A 95 -15.74 -2.12 -1.84
C LYS A 95 -15.59 -0.73 -1.22
N ARG A 96 -14.41 -0.43 -0.66
CA ARG A 96 -14.11 0.88 -0.07
C ARG A 96 -13.80 1.96 -1.10
N LEU A 97 -13.33 1.58 -2.28
CA LEU A 97 -13.02 2.49 -3.38
C LEU A 97 -14.22 2.76 -4.29
N ASP A 98 -15.12 1.77 -4.48
CA ASP A 98 -16.30 1.84 -5.36
C ASP A 98 -17.10 3.14 -5.27
N PRO A 99 -17.37 3.72 -4.08
CA PRO A 99 -18.17 4.95 -3.98
C PRO A 99 -17.41 6.22 -4.38
N HIS A 100 -16.09 6.11 -4.62
CA HIS A 100 -15.18 7.24 -4.69
C HIS A 100 -14.36 7.31 -5.97
N ILE A 101 -14.30 6.24 -6.76
CA ILE A 101 -13.63 6.25 -8.07
C ILE A 101 -14.52 5.65 -9.14
N SER A 102 -14.45 6.22 -10.35
CA SER A 102 -14.93 5.53 -11.55
C SER A 102 -13.86 4.55 -12.03
N TRP A 103 -14.24 3.26 -12.10
CA TRP A 103 -13.39 2.19 -12.63
C TRP A 103 -13.31 2.17 -14.15
N GLU A 104 -14.29 2.76 -14.83
CA GLU A 104 -14.25 2.95 -16.26
C GLU A 104 -13.27 4.09 -16.55
N ALA A 105 -12.22 3.77 -17.32
CA ALA A 105 -11.37 4.79 -17.89
C ALA A 105 -12.19 5.60 -18.91
N PRO A 106 -12.08 6.94 -18.94
CA PRO A 106 -12.56 7.71 -20.08
C PRO A 106 -11.78 7.34 -21.36
#